data_AF-A0A0N4XF41-F1
#
_entry.id   AF-A0A0N4XF41-F1
#
_cell.length_a   1.000
_cell.length_b   1.000
_cell.length_c   1.000
_cell.angle_alpha   90.00
_cell.angle_beta   90.00
_cell.angle_gamma   90.00
#
_symmetry.space_group_name_H-M   'P 1'
#
loop_
_entity.id
_entity.type
_entity.pdbx_description
1 polymer ?
#
loop_
_entity_poly.entity_id
_entity_poly.type
_entity_poly.pdbx_seq_one_letter_code
_entity_poly.pdbx_strand_id
1 'polypeptide(L)'
;MSDHGLRFGKEAETPTGRHDVNNPFLYVVLPNRLKDSEIYKQVVENSKELVTHFDLHATFSDILYEQPSTNFTNTTFMRFDEKGRESSLLRKFEEGVVRNCKNLPIPSAYCLCQYGKKKKSILVQQYTLKDQSSSTVSQSNVYDVEFTAAAPARGRFKTVVKLDGHGQIMEYGQIPERIDKYGDDGACVPYYNIRPLCSCVEKK
;
A
#
# COMPACT_ATOMS: atom_id res chain seq x y z
N MET A 1 7.26 -16.09 -4.99
CA MET A 1 6.91 -14.83 -4.31
C MET A 1 7.29 -14.97 -2.85
N SER A 2 7.66 -13.88 -2.20
CA SER A 2 7.72 -13.78 -0.74
C SER A 2 6.44 -13.12 -0.21
N ASP A 3 6.21 -13.14 1.10
CA ASP A 3 5.23 -12.30 1.81
C ASP A 3 5.87 -11.06 2.45
N HIS A 4 7.20 -11.05 2.61
CA HIS A 4 7.98 -9.94 3.15
C HIS A 4 9.45 -9.95 2.67
N GLY A 5 10.19 -8.84 2.84
CA GLY A 5 11.66 -8.82 2.72
C GLY A 5 12.38 -9.26 3.99
N LEU A 6 13.67 -8.95 4.15
CA LEU A 6 14.47 -9.41 5.29
C LEU A 6 13.98 -8.80 6.62
N ARG A 7 13.31 -9.59 7.47
CA ARG A 7 12.71 -9.15 8.76
C ARG A 7 13.67 -8.97 9.93
N PHE A 8 14.91 -9.46 9.84
CA PHE A 8 15.82 -9.56 10.98
C PHE A 8 17.24 -9.13 10.61
N GLY A 9 18.04 -8.78 11.61
CA GLY A 9 19.39 -8.25 11.44
C GLY A 9 19.43 -6.72 11.38
N LYS A 10 20.65 -6.17 11.45
CA LYS A 10 20.91 -4.71 11.41
C LYS A 10 20.48 -4.10 10.07
N GLU A 11 20.47 -4.90 9.02
CA GLU A 11 20.06 -4.56 7.66
C GLU A 11 18.58 -4.11 7.65
N ALA A 12 17.71 -4.86 8.35
CA ALA A 12 16.28 -4.60 8.46
C ALA A 12 15.95 -3.29 9.22
N GLU A 13 16.83 -2.80 10.10
CA GLU A 13 16.62 -1.55 10.85
C GLU A 13 16.91 -0.29 10.01
N THR A 14 17.67 -0.43 8.92
CA THR A 14 17.97 0.66 8.00
C THR A 14 16.69 1.22 7.33
N PRO A 15 16.69 2.47 6.82
CA PRO A 15 15.54 2.98 6.08
C PRO A 15 15.17 2.12 4.87
N THR A 16 16.16 1.62 4.12
CA THR A 16 15.95 0.71 2.99
C THR A 16 15.42 -0.64 3.45
N GLY A 17 16.04 -1.25 4.47
CA GLY A 17 15.58 -2.53 5.01
C GLY A 17 14.14 -2.48 5.53
N ARG A 18 13.70 -1.36 6.11
CA ARG A 18 12.29 -1.16 6.47
C ARG A 18 11.34 -1.08 5.27
N HIS A 19 11.78 -0.54 4.14
CA HIS A 19 11.02 -0.66 2.89
C HIS A 19 10.99 -2.11 2.41
N ASP A 20 12.12 -2.82 2.42
CA ASP A 20 12.21 -4.22 1.98
C ASP A 20 11.32 -5.14 2.83
N VAL A 21 11.31 -4.99 4.17
CA VAL A 21 10.43 -5.74 5.08
C VAL A 21 8.97 -5.70 4.63
N ASN A 22 8.50 -4.53 4.18
CA ASN A 22 7.13 -4.33 3.73
C ASN A 22 6.92 -4.65 2.24
N ASN A 23 7.98 -4.93 1.46
CA ASN A 23 7.89 -5.10 0.02
C ASN A 23 8.44 -6.48 -0.40
N PRO A 24 7.56 -7.49 -0.53
CA PRO A 24 7.96 -8.82 -0.93
C PRO A 24 8.57 -8.86 -2.33
N PHE A 25 9.62 -9.68 -2.47
CA PHE A 25 10.22 -9.94 -3.76
C PHE A 25 9.38 -10.91 -4.61
N LEU A 26 9.19 -10.56 -5.88
CA LEU A 26 8.60 -11.39 -6.92
C LEU A 26 9.67 -11.73 -7.97
N TYR A 27 9.78 -13.01 -8.30
CA TYR A 27 10.57 -13.51 -9.42
C TYR A 27 9.68 -14.37 -10.31
N VAL A 28 9.75 -14.15 -11.62
CA VAL A 28 8.92 -14.84 -12.63
C VAL A 28 9.85 -15.50 -13.64
N VAL A 29 9.65 -16.79 -13.89
CA VAL A 29 10.35 -17.55 -14.93
C VAL A 29 9.31 -18.04 -15.94
N LEU A 30 9.47 -17.64 -17.19
CA LEU A 30 8.62 -18.11 -18.27
C LEU A 30 9.20 -19.39 -18.92
N PRO A 31 8.37 -20.35 -19.35
CA PRO A 31 8.81 -21.53 -20.08
C PRO A 31 9.62 -21.17 -21.34
N ASN A 32 10.57 -22.03 -21.73
CA ASN A 32 11.44 -21.81 -22.89
C ASN A 32 10.66 -21.44 -24.17
N ARG A 33 9.49 -22.06 -24.41
CA ARG A 33 8.62 -21.78 -25.57
C ARG A 33 8.08 -20.34 -25.65
N LEU A 34 8.19 -19.55 -24.57
CA LEU A 34 7.71 -18.17 -24.51
C LEU A 34 8.85 -17.14 -24.52
N LYS A 35 10.14 -17.54 -24.48
CA LYS A 35 11.27 -16.60 -24.32
C LYS A 35 11.33 -15.50 -25.37
N ASP A 36 10.90 -15.78 -26.60
CA ASP A 36 10.91 -14.84 -27.72
C ASP A 36 9.49 -14.35 -28.09
N SER A 37 8.48 -14.61 -27.25
CA SER A 37 7.08 -14.27 -27.54
C SER A 37 6.68 -12.88 -27.04
N GLU A 38 5.55 -12.38 -27.54
CA GLU A 38 4.94 -11.12 -27.05
C GLU A 38 4.57 -11.18 -25.56
N ILE A 39 4.25 -12.37 -25.02
CA ILE A 39 4.01 -12.53 -23.57
C ILE A 39 5.29 -12.24 -22.78
N TYR A 40 6.47 -12.70 -23.24
CA TYR A 40 7.72 -12.39 -22.56
C TYR A 40 8.03 -10.90 -22.58
N LYS A 41 7.87 -10.25 -23.75
CA LYS A 41 8.02 -8.79 -23.88
C LYS A 41 7.06 -8.05 -22.94
N GLN A 42 5.80 -8.48 -22.85
CA GLN A 42 4.78 -7.86 -22.00
C GLN A 42 5.10 -8.03 -20.51
N VAL A 43 5.54 -9.21 -20.07
CA VAL A 43 5.97 -9.46 -18.69
C VAL A 43 7.20 -8.62 -18.33
N VAL A 44 8.16 -8.48 -19.24
CA VAL A 44 9.34 -7.61 -19.05
C VAL A 44 8.93 -6.14 -18.96
N GLU A 45 7.97 -5.67 -19.77
CA GLU A 45 7.49 -4.29 -19.67
C GLU A 45 6.75 -4.04 -18.35
N ASN A 46 5.81 -4.92 -18.00
CA ASN A 46 5.06 -4.84 -16.75
C ASN A 46 5.94 -4.96 -15.50
N SER A 47 7.14 -5.56 -15.59
CA SER A 47 8.10 -5.65 -14.48
C SER A 47 8.71 -4.31 -14.05
N LYS A 48 8.57 -3.26 -14.88
CA LYS A 48 9.03 -1.89 -14.59
C LYS A 48 8.01 -1.06 -13.82
N GLU A 49 6.79 -1.56 -13.68
CA GLU A 49 5.64 -0.88 -13.10
C GLU A 49 5.31 -1.44 -11.70
N LEU A 50 4.44 -0.73 -10.96
CA LEU A 50 4.05 -1.14 -9.61
C LEU A 50 3.07 -2.32 -9.63
N VAL A 51 3.50 -3.47 -9.09
CA VAL A 51 2.75 -4.74 -9.05
C VAL A 51 2.25 -5.04 -7.63
N THR A 52 1.05 -5.63 -7.53
CA THR A 52 0.38 -5.99 -6.29
C THR A 52 0.00 -7.48 -6.26
N HIS A 53 -0.44 -7.98 -5.10
CA HIS A 53 -1.01 -9.33 -4.99
C HIS A 53 -2.32 -9.50 -5.77
N PHE A 54 -3.06 -8.42 -6.03
CA PHE A 54 -4.25 -8.43 -6.89
C PHE A 54 -3.86 -8.72 -8.36
N ASP A 55 -2.76 -8.16 -8.84
CA ASP A 55 -2.23 -8.46 -10.17
C ASP A 55 -1.75 -9.92 -10.27
N LEU A 56 -1.21 -10.49 -9.18
CA LEU A 56 -0.84 -11.92 -9.13
C LEU A 56 -2.06 -12.84 -9.18
N HIS A 57 -3.13 -12.51 -8.46
CA HIS A 57 -4.42 -13.21 -8.55
C HIS A 57 -4.95 -13.18 -10.00
N ALA A 58 -4.99 -12.00 -10.62
CA ALA A 58 -5.37 -11.82 -12.01
C ALA A 58 -4.50 -12.64 -12.97
N THR A 59 -3.18 -12.64 -12.75
CA THR A 59 -2.21 -13.38 -13.57
C THR A 59 -2.46 -14.89 -13.50
N PHE A 60 -2.72 -15.45 -12.32
CA PHE A 60 -3.00 -16.88 -12.19
C PHE A 60 -4.36 -17.26 -12.81
N SER A 61 -5.38 -16.43 -12.63
CA SER A 61 -6.68 -16.61 -13.30
C SER A 61 -6.55 -16.56 -14.82
N ASP A 62 -5.77 -15.61 -15.36
CA ASP A 62 -5.47 -15.50 -16.79
C ASP A 62 -4.75 -16.75 -17.33
N ILE A 63 -3.77 -17.27 -16.59
CA ILE A 63 -3.03 -18.50 -16.94
C ILE A 63 -3.95 -19.73 -16.98
N LEU A 64 -4.89 -19.83 -16.03
CA LEU A 64 -5.76 -21.01 -15.88
C LEU A 64 -6.93 -21.03 -16.86
N TYR A 65 -7.57 -19.88 -17.08
CA TYR A 65 -8.88 -19.83 -17.74
C TYR A 65 -8.86 -19.15 -19.12
N GLU A 66 -7.98 -18.18 -19.34
CA GLU A 66 -8.08 -17.25 -20.48
C GLU A 66 -6.99 -17.48 -21.54
N GLN A 67 -5.71 -17.44 -21.14
CA GLN A 67 -4.56 -17.65 -22.03
C GLN A 67 -4.53 -18.99 -22.77
N PRO A 68 -5.02 -20.14 -22.22
CA PRO A 68 -5.05 -21.40 -22.95
C PRO A 68 -5.83 -21.31 -24.26
N SER A 69 -6.93 -20.54 -24.30
CA SER A 69 -7.75 -20.35 -25.51
C SER A 69 -7.01 -19.67 -26.67
N THR A 70 -5.96 -18.91 -26.36
CA THR A 70 -5.12 -18.19 -27.33
C THR A 70 -3.71 -18.76 -27.43
N ASN A 71 -3.47 -19.94 -26.85
CA ASN A 71 -2.15 -20.59 -26.75
C ASN A 71 -1.05 -19.68 -26.17
N PHE A 72 -1.40 -18.82 -25.20
CA PHE A 72 -0.50 -17.85 -24.57
C PHE A 72 0.10 -16.87 -25.60
N THR A 73 -0.77 -16.22 -26.37
CA THR A 73 -0.38 -15.14 -27.30
C THR A 73 -1.09 -13.82 -27.04
N ASN A 74 -2.21 -13.82 -26.29
CA ASN A 74 -3.02 -12.63 -26.11
C ASN A 74 -2.48 -11.71 -25.01
N THR A 75 -1.88 -10.58 -25.43
CA THR A 75 -1.42 -9.50 -24.55
C THR A 75 -2.42 -8.35 -24.42
N THR A 76 -3.61 -8.40 -25.03
CA THR A 76 -4.56 -7.28 -24.95
C THR A 76 -5.04 -7.06 -23.51
N PHE A 77 -5.22 -5.79 -23.14
CA PHE A 77 -5.82 -5.40 -21.87
C PHE A 77 -7.17 -6.11 -21.68
N MET A 78 -7.43 -6.51 -20.43
CA MET A 78 -8.65 -7.18 -20.00
C MET A 78 -8.86 -6.88 -18.51
N ARG A 79 -10.08 -6.55 -18.10
CA ARG A 79 -10.42 -6.37 -16.68
C ARG A 79 -10.77 -7.71 -16.05
N PHE A 80 -10.19 -7.97 -14.88
CA PHE A 80 -10.44 -9.18 -14.08
C PHE A 80 -11.41 -8.92 -12.92
N ASP A 81 -11.56 -7.66 -12.50
CA ASP A 81 -12.57 -7.23 -11.53
C ASP A 81 -13.31 -5.97 -11.98
N GLU A 82 -14.55 -5.80 -11.53
CA GLU A 82 -15.41 -4.65 -11.86
C GLU A 82 -14.80 -3.31 -11.40
N LYS A 83 -13.92 -3.34 -10.40
CA LYS A 83 -13.32 -2.16 -9.77
C LYS A 83 -11.98 -1.75 -10.38
N GLY A 84 -11.47 -2.47 -11.39
CA GLY A 84 -10.23 -2.12 -12.11
C GLY A 84 -8.97 -2.18 -11.24
N ARG A 85 -8.96 -3.02 -10.19
CA ARG A 85 -7.84 -3.19 -9.26
C ARG A 85 -6.89 -4.32 -9.68
N GLU A 86 -7.35 -5.18 -10.59
CA GLU A 86 -6.71 -6.43 -10.97
C GLU A 86 -6.23 -6.38 -12.43
N SER A 87 -4.94 -6.67 -12.67
CA SER A 87 -4.37 -6.75 -14.02
C SER A 87 -3.36 -7.89 -14.16
N SER A 88 -3.56 -8.79 -15.14
CA SER A 88 -2.61 -9.86 -15.42
C SER A 88 -1.26 -9.32 -15.92
N LEU A 89 -0.16 -9.83 -15.37
CA LEU A 89 1.21 -9.54 -15.81
C LEU A 89 1.49 -10.00 -17.24
N LEU A 90 0.66 -10.87 -17.82
CA LEU A 90 0.79 -11.35 -19.19
C LEU A 90 0.16 -10.41 -20.23
N ARG A 91 -0.56 -9.38 -19.79
CA ARG A 91 -1.34 -8.46 -20.63
C ARG A 91 -0.89 -7.01 -20.43
N LYS A 92 -1.21 -6.15 -21.40
CA LYS A 92 -1.09 -4.69 -21.24
C LYS A 92 -1.94 -4.23 -20.06
N PHE A 93 -1.39 -3.35 -19.23
CA PHE A 93 -2.15 -2.62 -18.24
C PHE A 93 -3.07 -1.57 -18.89
N GLU A 94 -4.04 -1.05 -18.14
CA GLU A 94 -5.04 -0.11 -18.65
C GLU A 94 -4.40 1.20 -19.15
N GLU A 95 -4.67 1.57 -20.40
CA GLU A 95 -4.07 2.73 -21.04
C GLU A 95 -4.51 4.04 -20.34
N GLY A 96 -3.55 4.94 -20.12
CA GLY A 96 -3.77 6.20 -19.39
C GLY A 96 -3.86 6.06 -17.85
N VAL A 97 -3.90 4.85 -17.29
CA VAL A 97 -3.96 4.63 -15.84
C VAL A 97 -2.55 4.51 -15.25
N VAL A 98 -2.04 5.60 -14.68
CA VAL A 98 -0.73 5.60 -14.00
C VAL A 98 -0.77 4.71 -12.75
N ARG A 99 0.13 3.73 -12.67
CA ARG A 99 0.24 2.78 -11.55
C ARG A 99 1.08 3.38 -10.41
N ASN A 100 0.43 3.67 -9.28
CA ASN A 100 1.03 4.26 -8.09
C ASN A 100 0.16 3.98 -6.86
N CYS A 101 0.66 4.25 -5.65
CA CYS A 101 -0.05 3.95 -4.40
C CYS A 101 -1.38 4.71 -4.18
N LYS A 102 -1.74 5.70 -5.01
CA LYS A 102 -3.04 6.38 -4.97
C LYS A 102 -4.07 5.65 -5.83
N ASN A 103 -3.63 5.07 -6.95
CA ASN A 103 -4.50 4.46 -7.96
C ASN A 103 -4.60 2.93 -7.79
N LEU A 104 -3.61 2.30 -7.15
CA LEU A 104 -3.61 0.87 -6.82
C LEU A 104 -4.04 0.62 -5.37
N PRO A 105 -4.58 -0.56 -5.04
CA PRO A 105 -5.01 -0.93 -3.69
C PRO A 105 -3.83 -1.26 -2.74
N ILE A 106 -2.89 -0.32 -2.61
CA ILE A 106 -1.68 -0.45 -1.80
C ILE A 106 -1.82 0.45 -0.56
N PRO A 107 -1.93 -0.11 0.66
CA PRO A 107 -1.98 0.70 1.87
C PRO A 107 -0.68 1.51 2.05
N SER A 108 -0.78 2.68 2.69
CA SER A 108 0.33 3.63 2.85
C SER A 108 1.62 3.02 3.42
N ALA A 109 1.50 2.11 4.39
CA ALA A 109 2.63 1.41 5.02
C ALA A 109 3.42 0.50 4.06
N TYR A 110 2.80 0.05 2.97
CA TYR A 110 3.40 -0.79 1.92
C TYR A 110 3.82 0.01 0.68
N CYS A 111 3.64 1.34 0.67
CA CYS A 111 3.95 2.16 -0.48
C CYS A 111 5.47 2.42 -0.61
N LEU A 112 6.07 1.97 -1.73
CA LEU A 112 7.46 2.30 -2.08
C LEU A 112 7.66 3.74 -2.56
N CYS A 113 6.60 4.41 -3.02
CA CYS A 113 6.71 5.79 -3.51
C CYS A 113 7.05 6.75 -2.37
N GLN A 114 8.31 7.19 -2.30
CA GLN A 114 8.74 8.20 -1.33
C GLN A 114 8.21 9.58 -1.72
N TYR A 115 7.08 9.97 -1.14
CA TYR A 115 6.59 11.35 -1.22
C TYR A 115 7.59 12.30 -0.55
N GLY A 116 7.97 13.37 -1.25
CA GLY A 116 8.90 14.37 -0.74
C GLY A 116 8.39 15.02 0.55
N LYS A 117 8.98 14.65 1.69
CA LYS A 117 8.60 15.14 3.02
C LYS A 117 8.97 16.62 3.17
N LYS A 118 8.07 17.53 2.77
CA LYS A 118 8.18 18.95 3.09
C LYS A 118 7.95 19.15 4.59
N LYS A 119 8.99 19.51 5.35
CA LYS A 119 8.81 20.06 6.69
C LYS A 119 7.95 21.32 6.59
N LYS A 120 6.76 21.27 7.18
CA LYS A 120 5.87 22.43 7.31
C LYS A 120 5.36 22.46 8.74
N SER A 121 5.64 23.54 9.47
CA SER A 121 4.81 23.93 10.60
C SER A 121 3.42 24.27 10.02
N ILE A 122 2.39 23.55 10.45
CA ILE A 122 1.04 23.71 9.91
C ILE A 122 0.21 24.56 10.87
N LEU A 123 -0.01 25.83 10.54
CA LEU A 123 -1.27 26.49 10.91
C LEU A 123 -2.37 25.77 10.11
N VAL A 124 -3.29 25.10 10.80
CA VAL A 124 -4.33 24.29 10.15
C VAL A 124 -5.27 25.21 9.39
N GLN A 125 -5.48 24.94 8.10
CA GLN A 125 -6.36 25.71 7.22
C GLN A 125 -7.32 24.73 6.51
N GLN A 126 -8.60 25.12 6.40
CA GLN A 126 -9.76 24.33 5.93
C GLN A 126 -9.78 24.17 4.37
N TYR A 127 -10.56 23.24 3.78
CA TYR A 127 -10.58 22.97 2.30
C TYR A 127 -12.00 22.71 1.70
N THR A 128 -12.35 22.70 0.39
CA THR A 128 -11.71 22.78 -0.98
C THR A 128 -11.30 21.57 -1.89
N LEU A 129 -11.95 20.37 -1.88
CA LEU A 129 -12.02 19.44 -3.05
C LEU A 129 -13.24 19.78 -3.92
N LYS A 130 -13.33 19.31 -5.16
CA LYS A 130 -14.57 19.25 -5.97
C LYS A 130 -15.26 17.87 -5.87
N ASP A 131 -16.56 17.88 -5.63
CA ASP A 131 -17.43 16.71 -5.81
C ASP A 131 -17.60 16.48 -7.32
N GLN A 132 -17.54 15.23 -7.78
CA GLN A 132 -17.46 14.94 -9.22
C GLN A 132 -18.82 14.83 -9.94
N SER A 133 -19.94 14.95 -9.24
CA SER A 133 -21.28 15.00 -9.88
C SER A 133 -21.83 16.41 -10.11
N SER A 134 -21.09 17.46 -9.73
CA SER A 134 -21.49 18.86 -9.86
C SER A 134 -20.26 19.76 -10.02
N SER A 135 -20.43 20.99 -10.50
CA SER A 135 -19.35 21.99 -10.61
C SER A 135 -18.80 22.49 -9.25
N THR A 136 -19.26 21.94 -8.13
CA THR A 136 -19.10 22.46 -6.75
C THR A 136 -17.98 21.84 -5.93
N VAL A 137 -17.32 22.70 -5.15
CA VAL A 137 -16.21 22.38 -4.25
C VAL A 137 -16.73 22.09 -2.82
N SER A 138 -16.53 20.86 -2.33
CA SER A 138 -16.79 20.32 -0.98
C SER A 138 -15.57 19.48 -0.58
N GLN A 139 -14.71 19.88 0.39
CA GLN A 139 -13.69 18.93 0.88
C GLN A 139 -14.15 18.16 2.10
N SER A 140 -13.76 16.91 2.06
CA SER A 140 -13.24 16.21 3.21
C SER A 140 -12.11 17.03 3.88
N ASN A 141 -12.39 17.64 5.02
CA ASN A 141 -11.38 18.20 5.92
C ASN A 141 -10.48 17.09 6.49
N VAL A 142 -9.69 16.44 5.65
CA VAL A 142 -8.92 15.23 5.94
C VAL A 142 -7.44 15.57 6.06
N TYR A 143 -6.83 15.18 7.17
CA TYR A 143 -5.47 15.56 7.54
C TYR A 143 -4.69 14.35 8.05
N ASP A 144 -3.42 14.26 7.65
CA ASP A 144 -2.42 13.43 8.34
C ASP A 144 -2.07 14.09 9.68
N VAL A 145 -2.19 13.34 10.78
CA VAL A 145 -1.85 13.77 12.14
C VAL A 145 -0.81 12.84 12.73
N GLU A 146 0.37 13.39 13.02
CA GLU A 146 1.35 12.74 13.90
C GLU A 146 1.18 13.26 15.34
N PHE A 147 1.14 12.36 16.31
CA PHE A 147 1.03 12.70 17.73
C PHE A 147 1.90 11.78 18.61
N THR A 148 2.09 12.16 19.87
CA THR A 148 2.77 11.32 20.87
C THR A 148 1.80 11.02 22.00
N ALA A 149 1.63 9.74 22.34
CA ALA A 149 0.78 9.32 23.45
C ALA A 149 1.36 9.77 24.79
N ALA A 150 0.49 9.96 25.78
CA ALA A 150 0.91 10.27 27.14
C ALA A 150 1.67 9.10 27.81
N ALA A 151 2.24 9.35 28.99
CA ALA A 151 2.76 8.29 29.83
C ALA A 151 1.63 7.32 30.25
N PRO A 152 1.89 6.00 30.42
CA PRO A 152 3.20 5.35 30.33
C PRO A 152 3.72 5.13 28.91
N ALA A 153 2.84 5.14 27.90
CA ALA A 153 3.16 4.62 26.57
C ALA A 153 4.17 5.45 25.77
N ARG A 154 4.11 6.79 25.85
CA ARG A 154 5.05 7.73 25.18
C ARG A 154 5.27 7.53 23.68
N GLY A 155 4.45 6.70 23.03
CA GLY A 155 4.65 6.27 21.66
C GLY A 155 4.27 7.33 20.66
N ARG A 156 4.99 7.38 19.54
CA ARG A 156 4.63 8.21 18.39
C ARG A 156 3.70 7.45 17.47
N PHE A 157 2.63 8.12 17.08
CA PHE A 157 1.63 7.55 16.19
C PHE A 157 1.33 8.48 15.03
N LYS A 158 0.91 7.91 13.91
CA LYS A 158 0.33 8.63 12.77
C LYS A 158 -1.08 8.11 12.52
N THR A 159 -2.03 9.00 12.29
CA THR A 159 -3.36 8.63 11.79
C THR A 159 -3.88 9.68 10.82
N VAL A 160 -4.99 9.35 10.14
CA VAL A 160 -5.76 10.28 9.33
C VAL A 160 -6.94 10.74 10.17
N VAL A 161 -7.24 12.05 10.20
CA VAL A 161 -8.46 12.58 10.83
C VAL A 161 -9.29 13.34 9.81
N LYS A 162 -10.61 13.25 9.93
CA LYS A 162 -11.57 14.07 9.19
C LYS A 162 -12.26 15.03 10.15
N LEU A 163 -12.32 16.32 9.82
CA LEU A 163 -13.00 17.33 10.61
C LEU A 163 -14.39 17.69 10.05
N ASP A 164 -15.28 18.21 10.90
CA ASP A 164 -16.56 18.79 10.50
C ASP A 164 -16.40 20.21 9.93
N GLY A 165 -17.52 20.89 9.64
CA GLY A 165 -17.53 22.28 9.22
C GLY A 165 -17.04 23.27 10.29
N HIS A 166 -16.89 22.83 11.55
CA HIS A 166 -16.47 23.62 12.71
C HIS A 166 -15.03 23.29 13.19
N GLY A 167 -14.33 22.37 12.52
CA GLY A 167 -12.98 21.94 12.89
C GLY A 167 -12.90 20.86 13.98
N GLN A 168 -14.02 20.27 14.39
CA GLN A 168 -14.06 19.13 15.33
C GLN A 168 -13.84 17.81 14.59
N ILE A 169 -13.21 16.82 15.22
CA ILE A 169 -12.92 15.53 14.57
C ILE A 169 -14.21 14.70 14.45
N MET A 170 -14.62 14.41 13.21
CA MET A 170 -15.76 13.53 12.88
C MET A 170 -15.35 12.05 12.76
N GLU A 171 -14.16 11.79 12.20
CA GLU A 171 -13.76 10.45 11.77
C GLU A 171 -12.27 10.28 11.97
N TYR A 172 -11.87 9.10 12.46
CA TYR A 172 -10.48 8.69 12.59
C TYR A 172 -10.22 7.54 11.61
N GLY A 173 -9.09 7.57 10.91
CA GLY A 173 -8.56 6.40 10.24
C GLY A 173 -8.40 5.26 11.25
N GLN A 174 -8.78 4.05 10.83
CA GLN A 174 -8.77 2.88 11.71
C GLN A 174 -7.37 2.65 12.29
N ILE A 175 -7.27 2.72 13.62
CA ILE A 175 -6.09 2.46 14.46
C ILE A 175 -4.83 3.27 14.04
N PRO A 176 -4.40 4.25 14.87
CA PRO A 176 -3.16 4.98 14.62
C PRO A 176 -1.93 4.06 14.46
N GLU A 177 -1.17 4.26 13.39
CA GLU A 177 0.06 3.54 13.07
C GLU A 177 1.18 3.99 14.02
N ARG A 178 1.83 3.06 14.73
CA ARG A 178 3.00 3.34 15.58
C ARG A 178 4.23 3.60 14.68
N ILE A 179 4.84 4.78 14.78
CA ILE A 179 5.93 5.22 13.88
C ILE A 179 7.33 5.23 14.52
N ASP A 180 7.45 4.88 15.80
CA ASP A 180 8.69 4.66 16.55
C ASP A 180 8.85 3.20 16.99
N LYS A 181 10.05 2.82 17.45
CA LYS A 181 10.39 1.45 17.86
C LYS A 181 9.61 1.07 19.13
N TYR A 182 8.67 0.14 19.00
CA TYR A 182 7.75 -0.30 20.05
C TYR A 182 8.39 -1.19 21.16
N GLY A 183 9.35 -2.06 20.80
CA GLY A 183 9.99 -2.97 21.77
C GLY A 183 9.00 -3.92 22.45
N ASP A 184 9.21 -4.20 23.74
CA ASP A 184 8.35 -5.06 24.56
C ASP A 184 7.25 -4.28 25.31
N ASP A 185 7.01 -3.01 24.97
CA ASP A 185 6.25 -2.09 25.82
C ASP A 185 4.86 -2.62 26.20
N GLY A 186 4.18 -3.34 25.32
CA GLY A 186 2.88 -4.00 25.55
C GLY A 186 2.92 -5.54 25.52
N ALA A 187 4.06 -6.18 25.81
CA ALA A 187 4.22 -7.65 25.74
C ALA A 187 3.21 -8.44 26.60
N CYS A 188 2.75 -7.85 27.70
CA CYS A 188 1.67 -8.35 28.57
C CYS A 188 0.29 -8.44 27.91
N VAL A 189 0.08 -7.82 26.74
CA VAL A 189 -1.21 -7.81 26.05
C VAL A 189 -1.37 -9.10 25.22
N PRO A 190 -2.46 -9.87 25.39
CA PRO A 190 -2.62 -11.16 24.71
C PRO A 190 -2.84 -11.02 23.20
N TYR A 191 -3.44 -9.91 22.74
CA TYR A 191 -3.81 -9.69 21.35
C TYR A 191 -2.72 -8.94 20.57
N TYR A 192 -2.09 -9.61 19.61
CA TYR A 192 -0.92 -9.09 18.87
C TYR A 192 -1.21 -7.81 18.06
N ASN A 193 -2.41 -7.66 17.54
CA ASN A 193 -2.81 -6.51 16.71
C ASN A 193 -2.91 -5.18 17.47
N ILE A 194 -3.19 -5.21 18.78
CA ILE A 194 -3.26 -4.00 19.62
C ILE A 194 -1.99 -3.76 20.44
N ARG A 195 -1.05 -4.72 20.48
CA ARG A 195 0.25 -4.58 21.17
C ARG A 195 0.94 -3.23 20.89
N PRO A 196 1.12 -2.77 19.63
CA PRO A 196 1.79 -1.49 19.34
C PRO A 196 1.15 -0.24 19.97
N LEU A 197 -0.13 -0.32 20.34
CA LEU A 197 -0.93 0.76 20.92
C LEU A 197 -0.87 0.80 22.44
N CYS A 198 -0.44 -0.29 23.08
CA CYS A 198 -0.57 -0.50 24.52
C CYS A 198 0.80 -0.45 25.23
N SER A 199 0.76 -0.21 26.53
CA SER A 199 1.93 -0.41 27.39
C SER A 199 1.57 -1.07 28.70
N CYS A 200 2.45 -1.96 29.15
CA CYS A 200 2.39 -2.66 30.42
C CYS A 200 2.68 -1.69 31.55
N VAL A 201 1.73 -1.58 32.46
CA VAL A 201 1.86 -0.77 33.69
C VAL A 201 2.96 -1.34 34.59
N GLU A 202 3.10 -2.67 34.60
CA GLU A 202 4.19 -3.40 35.25
C GLU A 202 4.97 -4.16 34.16
N LYS A 203 6.26 -3.82 34.01
CA LYS A 203 7.18 -4.62 33.19
C LYS A 203 7.65 -5.81 34.03
N LYS A 204 7.29 -7.02 33.59
CA LYS A 204 7.83 -8.28 34.12
C LYS A 204 9.24 -8.54 33.60
#